data_AF-A0A8T7BXT3-F1
#
_entry.id   AF-A0A8T7BXT3-F1
#
_cell.length_a   1.000
_cell.length_b   1.000
_cell.length_c   1.000
_cell.angle_alpha   90.00
_cell.angle_beta   90.00
_cell.angle_gamma   90.00
#
_symmetry.space_group_name_H-M   'P 1'
#
loop_
_entity.id
_entity.type
_entity.pdbx_description
1 polymer ?
#
loop_
_entity_poly.entity_id
_entity_poly.type
_entity_poly.pdbx_seq_one_letter_code
_entity_poly.pdbx_strand_id
1 'polypeptide(L)'
;MARARIIPVDYYEFSKQLRKAVDTGSRIEKSQAEKWKAYVTENKINEIAMHSWGRSKFGGSTPVIINTGGEWDGYYVYSKDEEAALKWIWEDAADGTADK
;
A
#
# COMPACT_ATOMS: atom_id res chain seq x y z
N MET A 1 1.31 6.29 20.70
CA MET A 1 2.32 5.34 20.16
C MET A 1 2.02 5.17 18.68
N ALA A 2 2.97 5.50 17.82
CA ALA A 2 2.79 5.31 16.38
C ALA A 2 2.55 3.83 16.10
N ARG A 3 1.48 3.50 15.37
CA ARG A 3 1.14 2.11 15.04
C ARG A 3 0.98 1.92 13.55
N ALA A 4 1.66 0.91 13.03
CA ALA A 4 1.32 0.35 11.74
C ALA A 4 -0.12 -0.16 11.75
N ARG A 5 -0.86 0.13 10.68
CA ARG A 5 -2.16 -0.49 10.41
C ARG A 5 -2.28 -0.86 8.94
N ILE A 6 -3.17 -1.81 8.68
CA ILE A 6 -3.58 -2.20 7.34
C ILE A 6 -5.04 -1.77 7.21
N ILE A 7 -5.32 -0.92 6.22
CA ILE A 7 -6.67 -0.42 5.98
C ILE A 7 -7.15 -0.84 4.59
N PRO A 8 -8.45 -1.16 4.42
CA PRO A 8 -9.04 -1.25 3.10
C PRO A 8 -9.07 0.13 2.45
N VAL A 9 -8.88 0.16 1.14
CA VAL A 9 -9.00 1.37 0.31
C VAL A 9 -9.93 1.07 -0.86
N ASP A 10 -10.53 2.12 -1.44
CA ASP A 10 -11.37 1.96 -2.63
C ASP A 10 -10.55 1.39 -3.79
N TYR A 11 -10.99 0.26 -4.33
CA TYR A 11 -10.26 -0.47 -5.36
C TYR A 11 -10.25 0.27 -6.70
N TYR A 12 -11.33 0.95 -7.07
CA TYR A 12 -11.43 1.63 -8.35
C TYR A 12 -10.56 2.90 -8.37
N GLU A 13 -10.54 3.64 -7.27
CA GLU A 13 -9.62 4.75 -7.07
C GLU A 13 -8.17 4.26 -7.05
N PHE A 14 -7.87 3.22 -6.26
CA PHE A 14 -6.56 2.58 -6.26
C PHE A 14 -6.14 2.17 -7.69
N SER A 15 -7.01 1.52 -8.45
CA SER A 15 -6.72 1.05 -9.80
C SER A 15 -6.41 2.21 -10.76
N LYS A 16 -7.09 3.35 -10.62
CA LYS A 16 -6.79 4.57 -11.42
C LYS A 16 -5.39 5.09 -11.09
N GLN A 17 -5.03 5.12 -9.81
CA GLN A 17 -3.74 5.63 -9.36
C GLN A 17 -2.60 4.66 -9.68
N LEU A 18 -2.84 3.35 -9.57
CA LEU A 18 -1.92 2.33 -10.01
C LEU A 18 -1.63 2.46 -11.52
N ARG A 19 -2.66 2.72 -12.33
CA ARG A 19 -2.48 2.96 -13.77
C ARG A 19 -1.62 4.19 -14.02
N LYS A 20 -1.90 5.31 -13.35
CA LYS A 20 -1.07 6.53 -13.45
C LYS A 20 0.38 6.25 -13.05
N ALA A 21 0.61 5.49 -11.97
CA ALA A 21 1.95 5.13 -11.53
C ALA A 21 2.69 4.23 -12.53
N VAL A 22 1.98 3.38 -13.27
CA VAL A 22 2.55 2.65 -14.43
C VAL A 22 2.95 3.63 -15.51
N ASP A 23 2.05 4.53 -15.89
CA ASP A 23 2.25 5.48 -16.98
C ASP A 23 3.42 6.44 -16.70
N THR A 24 3.68 6.79 -15.44
CA THR A 24 4.81 7.65 -15.01
C THR A 24 6.07 6.89 -14.62
N GLY A 25 6.06 5.56 -14.63
CA GLY A 25 7.19 4.74 -14.14
C GLY A 25 7.40 4.79 -12.61
N SER A 26 6.41 5.28 -11.87
CA SER A 26 6.37 5.40 -10.40
C SER A 26 5.86 4.14 -9.70
N ARG A 27 5.45 3.11 -10.44
CA ARG A 27 5.09 1.79 -9.90
C ARG A 27 6.35 0.99 -9.60
N ILE A 28 6.46 0.51 -8.36
CA ILE A 28 7.54 -0.40 -7.95
C ILE A 28 6.92 -1.78 -7.70
N GLU A 29 7.51 -2.79 -8.32
CA GLU A 29 7.12 -4.19 -8.21
C GLU A 29 8.19 -5.00 -7.48
N LYS A 30 7.84 -6.18 -6.95
CA LYS A 30 8.82 -7.06 -6.29
C LYS A 30 9.99 -7.48 -7.19
N SER A 31 9.80 -7.51 -8.51
CA SER A 31 10.87 -7.74 -9.47
C SER A 31 11.95 -6.65 -9.45
N GLN A 32 11.59 -5.42 -9.05
CA GLN A 32 12.51 -4.29 -8.89
C GLN A 32 13.16 -4.32 -7.48
N ALA A 33 13.91 -5.38 -7.19
CA ALA A 33 14.37 -5.72 -5.84
C ALA A 33 15.03 -4.58 -5.05
N GLU A 34 15.89 -3.78 -5.70
CA GLU A 34 16.59 -2.67 -5.04
C GLU A 34 15.64 -1.54 -4.62
N LYS A 35 14.83 -1.04 -5.55
CA LYS A 35 13.83 0.01 -5.29
C LYS A 35 12.79 -0.45 -4.27
N TRP A 36 12.36 -1.71 -4.38
CA TRP A 36 11.42 -2.33 -3.45
C TRP A 36 11.97 -2.34 -2.03
N LYS A 37 13.17 -2.89 -1.86
CA LYS A 37 13.82 -3.01 -0.55
C LYS A 37 14.09 -1.64 0.09
N ALA A 38 14.53 -0.67 -0.71
CA ALA A 38 14.75 0.70 -0.26
C ALA A 38 13.45 1.29 0.33
N TYR A 39 12.35 1.23 -0.43
CA TYR A 39 11.06 1.76 -0.01
C TYR A 39 10.51 1.07 1.24
N VAL A 40 10.56 -0.27 1.29
CA VAL A 40 10.10 -1.07 2.44
C VAL A 40 10.86 -0.70 3.71
N THR A 41 12.18 -0.53 3.61
CA THR A 41 13.04 -0.19 4.75
C THR A 41 12.79 1.23 5.23
N GLU A 42 12.75 2.20 4.32
CA GLU A 42 12.52 3.62 4.61
C GLU A 42 11.17 3.85 5.30
N ASN A 43 10.13 3.16 4.82
CA ASN A 43 8.76 3.30 5.32
C ASN A 43 8.40 2.30 6.44
N LYS A 44 9.37 1.53 6.94
CA LYS A 44 9.20 0.54 8.04
C LYS A 44 8.05 -0.43 7.79
N ILE A 45 7.90 -0.89 6.55
CA ILE A 45 6.80 -1.77 6.15
C ILE A 45 7.07 -3.19 6.63
N ASN A 46 6.09 -3.81 7.30
CA ASN A 46 6.15 -5.23 7.63
C ASN A 46 5.47 -6.05 6.53
N GLU A 47 6.25 -6.50 5.56
CA GLU A 47 5.76 -7.29 4.42
C GLU A 47 5.10 -8.60 4.87
N ILE A 48 5.59 -9.23 5.94
CA ILE A 48 5.06 -10.50 6.46
C ILE A 48 3.63 -10.28 6.97
N ALA A 49 3.42 -9.22 7.77
CA ALA A 49 2.10 -8.86 8.27
C ALA A 49 1.13 -8.53 7.13
N MET A 50 1.58 -7.72 6.17
CA MET A 50 0.76 -7.30 5.03
C MET A 50 0.37 -8.48 4.12
N HIS A 51 1.32 -9.38 3.85
CA HIS A 51 1.06 -10.59 3.07
C HIS A 51 0.15 -11.60 3.80
N SER A 52 0.28 -11.72 5.12
CA SER A 52 -0.57 -12.60 5.92
C SER A 52 -2.00 -12.08 5.97
N TRP A 53 -2.17 -10.76 6.11
CA TRP A 53 -3.49 -10.13 6.06
C TRP A 53 -4.13 -10.21 4.67
N GLY A 54 -3.33 -9.97 3.61
CA GLY A 54 -3.76 -10.14 2.22
C GLY A 54 -4.28 -11.55 1.93
N ARG A 55 -3.55 -12.60 2.35
CA ARG A 55 -4.00 -14.00 2.18
C ARG A 55 -5.22 -14.39 3.03
N SER A 56 -5.42 -13.73 4.18
CA SER A 56 -6.60 -13.94 5.02
C SER A 56 -7.86 -13.32 4.41
N LYS A 57 -7.68 -12.23 3.65
CA LYS A 57 -8.77 -11.48 3.02
C LYS A 57 -9.07 -11.92 1.59
N PHE A 58 -8.04 -12.32 0.84
CA PHE A 58 -8.11 -12.56 -0.60
C PHE A 58 -7.65 -13.97 -0.96
N GLY A 59 -8.30 -14.58 -1.96
CA GLY A 59 -7.90 -15.85 -2.56
C GLY A 59 -6.58 -15.75 -3.33
N GLY A 60 -6.23 -14.55 -3.81
CA GLY A 60 -4.97 -14.22 -4.44
C GLY A 60 -4.65 -12.75 -4.25
N SER A 61 -3.41 -12.42 -3.91
CA SER A 61 -3.05 -11.03 -3.60
C SER A 61 -1.72 -10.64 -4.22
N THR A 62 -1.68 -9.47 -4.85
CA THR A 62 -0.51 -8.93 -5.53
C THR A 62 0.01 -7.72 -4.76
N PRO A 63 1.27 -7.74 -4.28
CA PRO A 63 1.85 -6.60 -3.61
C PRO A 63 2.39 -5.60 -4.65
N VAL A 64 2.20 -4.30 -4.40
CA VAL A 64 2.71 -3.22 -5.25
C VAL A 64 2.96 -1.96 -4.45
N ILE A 65 3.92 -1.14 -4.89
CA ILE A 65 4.17 0.18 -4.30
C ILE A 65 3.85 1.25 -5.34
N ILE A 66 3.14 2.28 -4.90
CA ILE A 66 2.91 3.52 -5.65
C ILE A 66 3.83 4.59 -5.04
N ASN A 67 4.63 5.25 -5.88
CA ASN A 67 5.55 6.32 -5.47
C ASN A 67 5.46 7.50 -6.46
N THR A 68 4.28 8.10 -6.54
CA THR A 68 3.93 9.19 -7.44
C THR A 68 4.18 10.59 -6.87
N GLY A 69 4.59 10.68 -5.59
CA GLY A 69 4.71 11.93 -4.86
C GLY A 69 3.36 12.46 -4.33
N GLY A 70 2.35 11.60 -4.19
CA GLY A 70 0.98 11.99 -3.85
C GLY A 70 0.40 11.24 -2.64
N GLU A 71 -0.86 11.54 -2.30
CA GLU A 71 -1.59 10.91 -1.19
C GLU A 71 -1.71 9.37 -1.33
N TRP A 72 -1.69 8.89 -2.58
CA TRP A 72 -1.76 7.48 -2.93
C TRP A 72 -0.41 6.77 -2.85
N ASP A 73 0.64 7.47 -2.46
CA ASP A 73 1.92 6.81 -2.21
C ASP A 73 1.79 5.84 -1.04
N GLY A 74 2.44 4.70 -1.19
CA GLY A 74 2.41 3.66 -0.17
C GLY A 74 2.58 2.25 -0.72
N TYR A 75 2.60 1.33 0.22
CA TYR A 75 2.59 -0.10 -0.06
C TYR A 75 1.16 -0.64 -0.04
N TYR A 76 0.81 -1.35 -1.10
CA TYR A 76 -0.50 -1.92 -1.31
C TYR A 76 -0.43 -3.43 -1.53
N VAL A 77 -1.53 -4.09 -1.17
CA VAL A 77 -1.84 -5.45 -1.60
C VAL A 77 -3.22 -5.42 -2.19
N TYR A 78 -3.37 -5.93 -3.41
CA TYR A 78 -4.66 -5.93 -4.10
C TYR A 78 -4.98 -7.28 -4.72
N SER A 79 -6.28 -7.56 -4.86
CA SER A 79 -6.82 -8.68 -5.60
C SER A 79 -7.64 -8.13 -6.76
N LYS A 80 -7.34 -8.57 -7.99
CA LYS A 80 -8.13 -8.16 -9.16
C LYS A 80 -9.44 -8.92 -9.23
N ASP A 81 -9.43 -10.18 -8.82
CA ASP A 81 -10.59 -11.08 -8.90
C ASP A 81 -11.68 -10.68 -7.89
N GLU A 82 -11.27 -10.12 -6.75
CA GLU A 82 -12.17 -9.68 -5.68
C GLU A 82 -12.37 -8.16 -5.66
N GLU A 83 -11.78 -7.45 -6.62
CA GLU A 83 -11.87 -5.98 -6.75
C GLU A 83 -11.63 -5.26 -5.40
N ALA A 84 -10.55 -5.65 -4.71
CA ALA A 84 -10.25 -5.17 -3.37
C ALA A 84 -8.78 -4.80 -3.22
N ALA A 85 -8.51 -3.77 -2.42
CA ALA A 85 -7.17 -3.29 -2.14
C ALA A 85 -6.99 -2.93 -0.66
N LEU A 86 -5.79 -3.17 -0.16
CA LEU A 86 -5.34 -2.84 1.19
C LEU A 86 -4.13 -1.94 1.10
N LYS A 87 -4.06 -0.94 1.97
CA LYS A 87 -2.90 -0.04 2.13
C LYS A 87 -2.25 -0.24 3.49
N TRP A 88 -0.92 -0.29 3.50
CA TRP A 88 -0.14 -0.15 4.72
C TRP A 88 -0.03 1.32 5.09
N ILE A 89 -0.48 1.68 6.28
CA ILE A 89 -0.34 3.04 6.83
C ILE A 89 0.49 3.01 8.11
N TRP A 90 1.34 4.02 8.27
CA TRP A 90 2.00 4.30 9.54
C TRP A 90 1.29 5.51 10.16
N GLU A 91 0.40 5.25 11.11
CA GLU A 91 -0.26 6.34 11.83
C GLU A 91 0.68 6.78 12.96
N ASP A 92 1.29 7.95 12.82
CA ASP A 92 1.92 8.63 13.93
C ASP A 92 0.82 9.22 14.83
N ALA A 93 0.99 9.13 16.15
CA ALA A 93 -0.05 9.45 17.13
C ALA A 93 -0.20 10.97 17.33
N ALA A 94 -0.31 11.73 16.24
CA ALA A 94 -0.37 13.19 16.21
C ALA A 94 -1.51 13.76 15.34
N ASP A 95 -2.61 13.02 15.17
CA ASP A 95 -3.88 13.61 14.73
C ASP A 95 -4.97 13.33 15.78
N GLY A 96 -4.74 13.91 16.96
CA GLY A 96 -5.80 14.31 17.86
C GLY A 96 -6.01 15.80 17.65
N THR A 97 -6.64 16.22 16.55
CA THR A 97 -7.19 17.58 16.44
C THR A 97 -8.47 17.61 15.61
N ALA A 98 -9.57 17.78 16.35
CA ALA A 98 -10.83 18.44 15.99
C ALA A 98 -11.82 17.71 15.05
N ASP A 99 -12.88 17.13 15.64
CA ASP A 99 -14.21 17.77 15.57
C ASP A 99 -15.17 17.16 16.62
N LYS A 100 -15.36 17.89 17.73
CA LYS A 100 -16.64 18.33 18.31
C LYS A 100 -16.46 18.97 19.69
#